data_AF-A0AAD9G4R6-F1
#
_entry.id   AF-A0AAD9G4R6-F1
#
_cell.length_a   1.000
_cell.length_b   1.000
_cell.length_c   1.000
_cell.angle_alpha   90.00
_cell.angle_beta   90.00
_cell.angle_gamma   90.00
#
_symmetry.space_group_name_H-M   'P 1'
#
loop_
_entity.id
_entity.type
_entity.pdbx_description
1 polymer ?
#
loop_
_entity_poly.entity_id
_entity_poly.type
_entity_poly.pdbx_seq_one_letter_code
_entity_poly.pdbx_strand_id
1 'polypeptide(L)'
;MAASKTNAGQRAERIKQEAAKLSAEEAANQKVLQHYAKTVYFNDLWVSFLSKMAGLVALMSYLEVQRMRHSTRGITFIAGFEALSVVIGVSTVLFIRRWFNPLLAFKVAFAFSLLQGFWFIASLSSRLMEMPRQAGDLLAEQIPFGLVYFVVCWVSDRFMMRSQDIAKQTAEDMRAVLKGKAAMRYSEDPAWADVAKVPQDDGPDPIVSIAYSSEFTDVMDCFRGVLKLNEYSERTLALTLDVIDANPANYTVWYFRRRVLEALGSDLREELQFTADMAMQNPKNYQIWHHRREICDMLKDGSGEKEFCAMAIDGDSKNYHAWAHRQWAVKSFGLWDGEIEFVDKMLLEDVRNNSAWNHRWFVLSNTSGLAAIEDRQREVGYALEKIDVAVHNESPWNYLRGLVRGHEATFAVQVKEKAQAVLEATPDCVFAAALLVDFYAKEGTDEAVEKANNLLETLMNDTDKVRSAYWQFRLSTIKRRS
;
A
#
# COMPACT_ATOMS: atom_id res chain seq x y z
N MET A 1 2.63 -65.30 -33.57
CA MET A 1 2.00 -64.03 -33.12
C MET A 1 1.86 -64.05 -31.60
N ALA A 2 2.83 -63.53 -30.84
CA ALA A 2 2.67 -63.22 -29.41
C ALA A 2 3.93 -62.51 -28.87
N ALA A 3 4.21 -61.26 -29.29
CA ALA A 3 5.33 -60.48 -28.72
C ALA A 3 5.25 -58.95 -28.95
N SER A 4 4.07 -58.30 -28.95
CA SER A 4 4.05 -56.82 -29.08
C SER A 4 3.00 -56.06 -28.24
N LYS A 5 2.28 -56.71 -27.33
CA LYS A 5 1.24 -56.04 -26.51
C LYS A 5 1.70 -55.59 -25.11
N THR A 6 2.91 -55.90 -24.67
CA THR A 6 3.39 -55.58 -23.32
C THR A 6 4.09 -54.22 -23.19
N ASN A 7 4.66 -53.68 -24.26
CA ASN A 7 5.52 -52.48 -24.17
C ASN A 7 4.73 -51.15 -24.15
N ALA A 8 3.53 -51.11 -24.77
CA ALA A 8 2.72 -49.90 -24.84
C ALA A 8 1.97 -49.59 -23.53
N GLY A 9 1.44 -50.63 -22.87
CA GLY A 9 0.78 -50.49 -21.56
C GLY A 9 1.74 -50.11 -20.44
N GLN A 10 2.95 -50.67 -20.45
CA GLN A 10 4.01 -50.29 -19.50
C GLN A 10 4.50 -48.86 -19.71
N ARG A 11 4.53 -48.38 -20.96
CA ARG A 11 4.87 -46.99 -21.29
C ARG A 11 3.77 -46.01 -20.87
N ALA A 12 2.50 -46.35 -21.10
CA ALA A 12 1.37 -45.53 -20.66
C ALA A 12 1.30 -45.41 -19.13
N GLU A 13 1.56 -46.51 -18.41
CA GLU A 13 1.56 -46.51 -16.95
C GLU A 13 2.75 -45.72 -16.38
N ARG A 14 3.93 -45.77 -17.02
CA ARG A 14 5.06 -44.89 -16.68
C ARG A 14 4.75 -43.42 -16.91
N ILE A 15 4.15 -43.06 -18.04
CA ILE A 15 3.75 -41.68 -18.35
C ILE A 15 2.74 -41.18 -17.32
N LYS A 16 1.77 -42.02 -16.93
CA LYS A 16 0.77 -41.68 -15.91
C LYS A 16 1.39 -41.50 -14.52
N GLN A 17 2.36 -42.33 -14.17
CA GLN A 17 3.12 -42.21 -12.91
C GLN A 17 4.06 -41.00 -12.91
N GLU A 18 4.68 -40.66 -14.05
CA GLU A 18 5.51 -39.47 -14.23
C GLU A 18 4.66 -38.19 -14.20
N ALA A 19 3.51 -38.17 -14.85
CA ALA A 19 2.56 -37.05 -14.81
C ALA A 19 1.99 -36.84 -13.40
N ALA A 20 1.66 -37.92 -12.68
CA ALA A 20 1.22 -37.84 -11.28
C ALA A 20 2.34 -37.34 -10.35
N LYS A 21 3.60 -37.69 -10.63
CA LYS A 21 4.76 -37.15 -9.92
C LYS A 21 4.98 -35.67 -10.21
N LEU A 22 4.90 -35.25 -11.48
CA LEU A 22 4.99 -33.84 -11.88
C LEU A 22 3.90 -33.01 -11.22
N SER A 23 2.65 -33.47 -11.26
CA SER A 23 1.50 -32.83 -10.61
C SER A 23 1.67 -32.71 -9.08
N ALA A 24 2.21 -33.75 -8.43
CA ALA A 24 2.50 -33.71 -7.00
C ALA A 24 3.68 -32.77 -6.67
N GLU A 25 4.69 -32.69 -7.55
CA GLU A 25 5.84 -31.79 -7.44
C GLU A 25 5.39 -30.33 -7.64
N GLU A 26 4.55 -30.04 -8.64
CA GLU A 26 3.91 -28.74 -8.88
C GLU A 26 3.01 -28.29 -7.73
N ALA A 27 2.16 -29.18 -7.20
CA ALA A 27 1.33 -28.89 -6.05
C ALA A 27 2.16 -28.66 -4.77
N ALA A 28 3.28 -29.35 -4.61
CA ALA A 28 4.23 -29.09 -3.53
C ALA A 28 4.95 -27.74 -3.72
N ASN A 29 5.29 -27.38 -4.96
CA ASN A 29 5.94 -26.12 -5.31
C ASN A 29 5.01 -24.91 -5.10
N GLN A 30 3.74 -25.04 -5.47
CA GLN A 30 2.73 -24.01 -5.21
C GLN A 30 2.49 -23.83 -3.71
N LYS A 31 2.51 -24.93 -2.93
CA LYS A 31 2.49 -24.85 -1.46
C LYS A 31 3.71 -24.13 -0.88
N VAL A 32 4.90 -24.34 -1.45
CA VAL A 32 6.13 -23.63 -1.01
C VAL A 32 6.02 -22.12 -1.30
N LEU A 33 5.52 -21.74 -2.47
CA LEU A 33 5.29 -20.33 -2.83
C LEU A 33 4.19 -19.67 -1.98
N GLN A 34 3.09 -20.39 -1.72
CA GLN A 34 2.04 -19.93 -0.80
C GLN A 34 2.56 -19.79 0.63
N HIS A 35 3.41 -20.73 1.08
CA HIS A 35 4.06 -20.65 2.38
C HIS A 35 5.02 -19.46 2.45
N TYR A 36 5.78 -19.19 1.38
CA TYR A 36 6.61 -18.00 1.25
C TYR A 36 5.78 -16.71 1.35
N ALA A 37 4.71 -16.58 0.57
CA ALA A 37 3.84 -15.40 0.59
C ALA A 37 3.22 -15.16 1.99
N LYS A 38 2.75 -16.22 2.64
CA LYS A 38 2.25 -16.14 4.03
C LYS A 38 3.32 -15.73 5.02
N THR A 39 4.55 -16.24 4.86
CA THR A 39 5.69 -15.93 5.74
C THR A 39 6.11 -14.48 5.58
N VAL A 40 6.17 -13.96 4.36
CA VAL A 40 6.46 -12.55 4.07
C VAL A 40 5.40 -11.64 4.68
N TYR A 41 4.11 -11.93 4.42
CA TYR A 41 3.00 -11.14 4.97
C TYR A 41 3.01 -11.11 6.50
N PHE A 42 3.15 -12.26 7.14
CA PHE A 42 3.20 -12.34 8.60
C PHE A 42 4.41 -11.60 9.18
N ASN A 43 5.56 -11.66 8.50
CA ASN A 43 6.76 -10.96 8.95
C ASN A 43 6.62 -9.44 8.80
N ASP A 44 6.04 -8.93 7.73
CA ASP A 44 5.79 -7.48 7.56
C ASP A 44 4.80 -6.96 8.59
N LEU A 45 3.72 -7.71 8.85
CA LEU A 45 2.76 -7.39 9.92
C LEU A 45 3.45 -7.36 11.30
N TRP A 46 4.33 -8.33 11.56
CA TRP A 46 5.06 -8.44 12.83
C TRP A 46 6.10 -7.32 13.00
N VAL A 47 6.86 -6.99 11.97
CA VAL A 47 7.80 -5.85 11.96
C VAL A 47 7.04 -4.54 12.16
N SER A 48 5.88 -4.39 11.54
CA SER A 48 5.01 -3.23 11.72
C SER A 48 4.52 -3.12 13.17
N PHE A 49 4.03 -4.21 13.75
CA PHE A 49 3.62 -4.29 15.15
C PHE A 49 4.76 -3.93 16.11
N LEU A 50 5.93 -4.58 15.99
CA LEU A 50 7.09 -4.33 16.83
C LEU A 50 7.58 -2.89 16.71
N SER A 51 7.61 -2.32 15.50
CA SER A 51 8.00 -0.93 15.30
C SER A 51 7.08 0.05 16.02
N LYS A 52 5.77 -0.22 16.02
CA LYS A 52 4.78 0.61 16.72
C LYS A 52 4.92 0.50 18.24
N MET A 53 5.40 -0.63 18.77
CA MET A 53 5.68 -0.81 20.20
C MET A 53 6.81 0.10 20.72
N ALA A 54 7.68 0.64 19.87
CA ALA A 54 8.64 1.67 20.28
C ALA A 54 7.94 2.95 20.78
N GLY A 55 6.74 3.26 20.25
CA GLY A 55 5.90 4.35 20.77
C GLY A 55 5.46 4.10 22.21
N LEU A 56 5.21 2.85 22.60
CA LEU A 56 4.92 2.49 23.99
C LEU A 56 6.15 2.69 24.89
N VAL A 57 7.35 2.35 24.42
CA VAL A 57 8.61 2.62 25.17
C VAL A 57 8.76 4.11 25.41
N ALA A 58 8.57 4.94 24.38
CA ALA A 58 8.64 6.40 24.51
C ALA A 58 7.56 6.96 25.46
N LEU A 59 6.33 6.44 25.38
CA LEU A 59 5.23 6.82 26.27
C LEU A 59 5.52 6.45 27.72
N MET A 60 5.96 5.22 27.99
CA MET A 60 6.29 4.76 29.34
C MET A 60 7.44 5.57 29.92
N SER A 61 8.49 5.82 29.13
CA SER A 61 9.60 6.69 29.53
C SER A 61 9.15 8.12 29.81
N TYR A 62 8.21 8.68 29.02
CA TYR A 62 7.64 9.99 29.28
C TYR A 62 6.82 10.03 30.58
N LEU A 63 5.97 9.04 30.82
CA LEU A 63 5.14 8.94 32.02
C LEU A 63 5.98 8.86 33.30
N GLU A 64 7.07 8.09 33.27
CA GLU A 64 8.01 8.02 34.40
C GLU A 64 8.70 9.37 34.64
N VAL A 65 9.12 10.07 33.58
CA VAL A 65 9.69 11.43 33.70
C VAL A 65 8.66 12.44 34.24
N GLN A 66 7.37 12.33 33.89
CA GLN A 66 6.33 13.21 34.42
C GLN A 66 6.01 12.94 35.89
N ARG A 67 5.88 11.68 36.30
CA ARG A 67 5.74 11.31 37.73
C ARG A 67 6.86 11.91 38.57
N MET A 68 8.06 11.94 38.01
CA MET A 68 9.26 12.46 38.65
C MET A 68 9.30 13.99 38.79
N ARG A 69 8.61 14.77 37.94
CA ARG A 69 8.53 16.24 38.09
C ARG A 69 7.87 16.67 39.41
N HIS A 70 7.06 15.79 40.00
CA HIS A 70 6.40 16.00 41.28
C HIS A 70 7.15 15.37 42.46
N SER A 71 8.32 14.74 42.21
CA SER A 71 9.17 14.13 43.23
C SER A 71 10.13 15.15 43.86
N THR A 72 10.37 15.03 45.16
CA THR A 72 11.18 15.96 45.97
C THR A 72 12.69 15.92 45.68
N ARG A 73 13.16 15.10 44.73
CA ARG A 73 14.59 14.74 44.59
C ARG A 73 15.24 14.99 43.22
N GLY A 74 14.57 15.72 42.32
CA GLY A 74 15.18 16.23 41.09
C GLY A 74 15.38 15.20 39.96
N ILE A 75 15.68 15.70 38.76
CA ILE A 75 15.44 15.03 37.47
C ILE A 75 16.65 14.21 36.95
N THR A 76 17.87 14.43 37.47
CA THR A 76 19.08 14.28 36.65
C THR A 76 19.50 12.85 36.29
N PHE A 77 19.50 11.88 37.22
CA PHE A 77 20.00 10.52 36.92
C PHE A 77 18.92 9.60 36.32
N ILE A 78 17.70 9.63 36.84
CA ILE A 78 16.60 8.80 36.34
C ILE A 78 16.13 9.24 34.94
N ALA A 79 16.19 10.54 34.62
CA ALA A 79 15.96 10.99 33.24
C ALA A 79 17.01 10.44 32.26
N GLY A 80 18.24 10.19 32.73
CA GLY A 80 19.27 9.50 31.95
C GLY A 80 18.90 8.05 31.66
N PHE A 81 18.30 7.34 32.62
CA PHE A 81 17.82 5.96 32.44
C PHE A 81 16.67 5.87 31.43
N GLU A 82 15.76 6.84 31.43
CA GLU A 82 14.65 6.89 30.46
C GLU A 82 15.09 7.41 29.09
N ALA A 83 16.03 8.35 29.03
CA ALA A 83 16.67 8.74 27.76
C ALA A 83 17.36 7.53 27.10
N LEU A 84 17.98 6.66 27.91
CA LEU A 84 18.56 5.41 27.45
C LEU A 84 17.49 4.47 26.87
N SER A 85 16.32 4.33 27.50
CA SER A 85 15.17 3.57 26.97
C SER A 85 14.75 4.06 25.58
N VAL A 86 14.66 5.38 25.39
CA VAL A 86 14.27 5.97 24.10
C VAL A 86 15.35 5.74 23.04
N VAL A 87 16.63 5.91 23.37
CA VAL A 87 17.75 5.66 22.45
C VAL A 87 17.79 4.19 22.03
N ILE A 88 17.59 3.26 22.98
CA ILE A 88 17.47 1.83 22.68
C ILE A 88 16.25 1.58 21.78
N GLY A 89 15.10 2.18 22.07
CA GLY A 89 13.88 2.05 21.28
C GLY A 89 14.07 2.49 19.83
N VAL A 90 14.61 3.69 19.60
CA VAL A 90 14.90 4.23 18.27
C VAL A 90 15.90 3.33 17.54
N SER A 91 17.00 2.97 18.19
CA SER A 91 18.04 2.11 17.58
C SER A 91 17.50 0.72 17.23
N THR A 92 16.58 0.19 18.03
CA THR A 92 15.89 -1.09 17.78
C THR A 92 14.95 -0.98 16.59
N VAL A 93 14.22 0.13 16.43
CA VAL A 93 13.39 0.38 15.23
C VAL A 93 14.26 0.44 13.97
N LEU A 94 15.37 1.19 14.03
CA LEU A 94 16.32 1.28 12.91
C LEU A 94 16.91 -0.10 12.53
N PHE A 95 17.15 -0.94 13.54
CA PHE A 95 17.60 -2.32 13.37
C PHE A 95 16.54 -3.19 12.68
N ILE A 96 15.31 -3.27 13.20
CA ILE A 96 14.27 -4.16 12.66
C ILE A 96 13.71 -3.70 11.30
N ARG A 97 13.67 -2.39 11.05
CA ARG A 97 13.21 -1.81 9.77
C ARG A 97 14.29 -1.81 8.69
N ARG A 98 15.55 -2.12 9.05
CA ARG A 98 16.72 -2.07 8.15
C ARG A 98 16.86 -0.73 7.39
N TRP A 99 16.45 0.39 7.99
CA TRP A 99 16.47 1.73 7.35
C TRP A 99 17.89 2.30 7.15
N PHE A 100 18.87 1.84 7.92
CA PHE A 100 20.30 2.20 7.84
C PHE A 100 21.17 0.93 7.99
N ASN A 101 22.48 1.07 8.23
CA ASN A 101 23.36 -0.06 8.53
C ASN A 101 22.83 -0.83 9.77
N PRO A 102 22.21 -2.01 9.58
CA PRO A 102 21.46 -2.68 10.64
C PRO A 102 22.41 -3.23 11.72
N LEU A 103 23.64 -3.56 11.33
CA LEU A 103 24.68 -4.01 12.27
C LEU A 103 25.11 -2.88 13.19
N LEU A 104 25.19 -1.64 12.68
CA LEU A 104 25.48 -0.47 13.51
C LEU A 104 24.33 -0.19 14.48
N ALA A 105 23.09 -0.17 13.99
CA ALA A 105 21.90 0.05 14.81
C ALA A 105 21.76 -1.02 15.91
N PHE A 106 22.01 -2.29 15.57
CA PHE A 106 22.06 -3.39 16.54
C PHE A 106 23.13 -3.18 17.60
N LYS A 107 24.38 -2.85 17.20
CA LYS A 107 25.48 -2.62 18.14
C LYS A 107 25.17 -1.50 19.12
N VAL A 108 24.55 -0.42 18.64
CA VAL A 108 24.12 0.71 19.46
C VAL A 108 23.03 0.28 20.45
N ALA A 109 21.97 -0.38 19.97
CA ALA A 109 20.88 -0.86 20.82
C ALA A 109 21.38 -1.88 21.86
N PHE A 110 22.26 -2.80 21.46
CA PHE A 110 22.85 -3.81 22.33
C PHE A 110 23.74 -3.21 23.42
N ALA A 111 24.66 -2.30 23.05
CA ALA A 111 25.56 -1.66 24.00
C ALA A 111 24.79 -0.86 25.06
N PHE A 112 23.80 -0.07 24.64
CA PHE A 112 22.96 0.69 25.56
C PHE A 112 22.02 -0.19 26.39
N SER A 113 21.56 -1.32 25.85
CA SER A 113 20.78 -2.31 26.61
C SER A 113 21.60 -2.98 27.71
N LEU A 114 22.88 -3.29 27.45
CA LEU A 114 23.79 -3.80 28.49
C LEU A 114 24.02 -2.75 29.58
N LEU A 115 24.23 -1.49 29.20
CA LEU A 115 24.38 -0.39 30.15
C LEU A 115 23.12 -0.23 31.02
N GLN A 116 21.94 -0.25 30.40
CA GLN A 116 20.65 -0.14 31.10
C GLN A 116 20.42 -1.35 32.03
N GLY A 117 20.75 -2.55 31.58
CA GLY A 117 20.64 -3.78 32.36
C GLY A 117 21.57 -3.79 33.57
N PHE A 118 22.84 -3.38 33.39
CA PHE A 118 23.78 -3.26 34.51
C PHE A 118 23.29 -2.27 35.54
N TRP A 119 22.84 -1.08 35.11
CA TRP A 119 22.29 -0.07 35.99
C TRP A 119 21.05 -0.59 36.76
N PHE A 120 20.14 -1.28 36.06
CA PHE A 120 18.97 -1.89 36.68
C PHE A 120 19.33 -2.95 37.73
N ILE A 121 20.24 -3.86 37.41
CA ILE A 121 20.70 -4.93 38.32
C ILE A 121 21.45 -4.34 39.52
N ALA A 122 22.31 -3.35 39.30
CA ALA A 122 23.04 -2.68 40.37
C ALA A 122 22.07 -2.05 41.39
N SER A 123 21.06 -1.33 40.90
CA SER A 123 20.06 -0.72 41.78
C SER A 123 19.16 -1.76 42.46
N LEU A 124 18.79 -2.84 41.75
CA LEU A 124 18.05 -3.95 42.34
C LEU A 124 18.87 -4.64 43.45
N SER A 125 20.16 -4.88 43.23
CA SER A 125 21.07 -5.48 44.20
C SER A 125 21.24 -4.62 45.44
N SER A 126 21.44 -3.30 45.28
CA SER A 126 21.50 -2.36 46.40
C SER A 126 20.25 -2.41 47.27
N ARG A 127 19.07 -2.53 46.66
CA ARG A 127 17.79 -2.69 47.38
C ARG A 127 17.69 -4.02 48.11
N LEU A 128 18.09 -5.12 47.47
CA LEU A 128 18.06 -6.46 48.08
C LEU A 128 19.03 -6.59 49.26
N MET A 129 20.14 -5.85 49.24
CA MET A 129 21.12 -5.81 50.34
C MET A 129 20.81 -4.74 51.40
N GLU A 130 19.64 -4.11 51.34
CA GLU A 130 19.21 -3.03 52.27
C GLU A 130 20.24 -1.88 52.40
N MET A 131 21.03 -1.65 51.35
CA MET A 131 22.03 -0.60 51.34
C MET A 131 21.35 0.78 51.33
N PRO A 132 21.92 1.80 51.99
CA PRO A 132 21.40 3.15 51.92
C PRO A 132 21.39 3.63 50.47
N ARG A 133 20.24 4.16 50.03
CA ARG A 133 20.01 4.63 48.66
C ARG A 133 21.06 5.66 48.23
N GLN A 134 21.72 5.41 47.10
CA GLN A 134 22.75 6.27 46.53
C GLN A 134 22.19 7.12 45.38
N ALA A 135 22.93 8.17 45.01
CA ALA A 135 22.61 8.96 43.82
C ALA A 135 22.69 8.07 42.57
N GLY A 136 21.59 7.96 41.83
CA GLY A 136 21.48 7.08 40.66
C GLY A 136 20.71 5.79 40.89
N ASP A 137 20.27 5.49 42.12
CA ASP A 137 19.37 4.38 42.36
C ASP A 137 17.97 4.59 41.74
N LEU A 138 17.46 3.54 41.12
CA LEU A 138 16.16 3.49 40.47
C LEU A 138 15.01 3.32 41.48
N LEU A 139 13.81 3.69 41.05
CA LEU A 139 12.59 3.45 41.83
C LEU A 139 12.23 1.96 41.84
N ALA A 140 11.54 1.51 42.89
CA ALA A 140 11.18 0.10 43.07
C ALA A 140 10.30 -0.43 41.93
N GLU A 141 9.45 0.45 41.40
CA GLU A 141 8.52 0.21 40.30
C GLU A 141 9.12 0.43 38.90
N GLN A 142 10.38 0.88 38.82
CA GLN A 142 10.99 1.22 37.54
C GLN A 142 11.37 -0.03 36.76
N ILE A 143 11.10 -0.05 35.46
CA ILE A 143 11.32 -1.18 34.57
C ILE A 143 12.24 -0.74 33.42
N PRO A 144 13.24 -1.55 33.01
CA PRO A 144 14.12 -1.23 31.89
C PRO A 144 13.42 -1.47 30.54
N PHE A 145 12.43 -0.63 30.20
CA PHE A 145 11.59 -0.81 29.01
C PHE A 145 12.39 -0.87 27.70
N GLY A 146 13.46 -0.08 27.56
CA GLY A 146 14.36 -0.14 26.42
C GLY A 146 14.97 -1.54 26.22
N LEU A 147 15.61 -2.07 27.27
CA LEU A 147 16.19 -3.42 27.28
C LEU A 147 15.14 -4.50 27.00
N VAL A 148 13.98 -4.46 27.66
CA VAL A 148 12.92 -5.45 27.45
C VAL A 148 12.46 -5.45 25.99
N TYR A 149 12.21 -4.27 25.44
CA TYR A 149 11.83 -4.11 24.04
C TYR A 149 12.91 -4.60 23.07
N PHE A 150 14.18 -4.25 23.30
CA PHE A 150 15.29 -4.72 22.48
C PHE A 150 15.41 -6.25 22.48
N VAL A 151 15.30 -6.91 23.65
CA VAL A 151 15.36 -8.37 23.75
C VAL A 151 14.22 -9.03 22.98
N VAL A 152 12.98 -8.53 23.12
CA VAL A 152 11.81 -9.05 22.38
C VAL A 152 12.01 -8.92 20.87
N CYS A 153 12.48 -7.75 20.41
CA CYS A 153 12.74 -7.50 19.00
C CYS A 153 13.90 -8.34 18.46
N TRP A 154 14.98 -8.51 19.22
CA TRP A 154 16.15 -9.29 18.82
C TRP A 154 15.85 -10.78 18.73
N VAL A 155 15.11 -11.32 19.71
CA VAL A 155 14.64 -12.71 19.67
C VAL A 155 13.71 -12.90 18.46
N SER A 156 12.76 -11.98 18.26
CA SER A 156 11.84 -12.02 17.11
C SER A 156 12.57 -11.99 15.77
N ASP A 157 13.58 -11.12 15.61
CA ASP A 157 14.43 -11.05 14.42
C ASP A 157 15.14 -12.38 14.13
N ARG A 158 15.74 -12.99 15.17
CA ARG A 158 16.51 -14.24 15.02
C ARG A 158 15.65 -15.43 14.61
N PHE A 159 14.38 -15.48 15.01
CA PHE A 159 13.47 -16.58 14.71
C PHE A 159 12.60 -16.33 13.46
N MET A 160 12.21 -15.09 13.16
CA MET A 160 11.31 -14.76 12.04
C MET A 160 12.03 -14.21 10.81
N MET A 161 12.97 -13.27 10.95
CA MET A 161 13.63 -12.66 9.77
C MET A 161 14.60 -13.62 9.07
N ARG A 162 15.27 -14.52 9.80
CA ARG A 162 16.01 -15.64 9.17
C ARG A 162 15.10 -16.60 8.41
N SER A 163 13.85 -16.76 8.83
CA SER A 163 12.89 -17.58 8.09
C SER A 163 12.49 -16.94 6.77
N GLN A 164 12.45 -15.60 6.69
CA GLN A 164 12.19 -14.87 5.45
C GLN A 164 13.37 -14.96 4.47
N ASP A 165 14.61 -14.79 4.94
CA ASP A 165 15.79 -14.92 4.07
C ASP A 165 15.96 -16.37 3.56
N ILE A 166 15.69 -17.37 4.42
CA ILE A 166 15.67 -18.79 4.03
C ILE A 166 14.52 -19.08 3.06
N ALA A 167 13.31 -18.57 3.31
CA ALA A 167 12.16 -18.80 2.45
C ALA A 167 12.30 -18.07 1.10
N LYS A 168 12.93 -16.88 1.09
CA LYS A 168 13.28 -16.13 -0.12
C LYS A 168 14.34 -16.88 -0.93
N GLN A 169 15.44 -17.31 -0.30
CA GLN A 169 16.46 -18.11 -0.97
C GLN A 169 15.88 -19.43 -1.48
N THR A 170 15.02 -20.10 -0.70
CA THR A 170 14.34 -21.34 -1.12
C THR A 170 13.39 -21.09 -2.29
N ALA A 171 12.67 -19.97 -2.32
CA ALA A 171 11.80 -19.60 -3.43
C ALA A 171 12.59 -19.18 -4.68
N GLU A 172 13.73 -18.49 -4.53
CA GLU A 172 14.63 -18.09 -5.61
C GLU A 172 15.39 -19.30 -6.18
N ASP A 173 15.92 -20.18 -5.34
CA ASP A 173 16.55 -21.44 -5.73
C ASP A 173 15.53 -22.36 -6.41
N MET A 174 14.30 -22.44 -5.91
CA MET A 174 13.23 -23.21 -6.54
C MET A 174 12.80 -22.59 -7.88
N ARG A 175 12.67 -21.26 -7.97
CA ARG A 175 12.43 -20.56 -9.24
C ARG A 175 13.57 -20.82 -10.23
N ALA A 176 14.83 -20.84 -9.78
CA ALA A 176 15.99 -21.16 -10.62
C ALA A 176 15.99 -22.64 -11.06
N VAL A 177 15.57 -23.56 -10.19
CA VAL A 177 15.40 -24.99 -10.53
C VAL A 177 14.24 -25.19 -11.50
N LEU A 178 13.12 -24.48 -11.35
CA LEU A 178 11.98 -24.51 -12.28
C LEU A 178 12.36 -23.90 -13.64
N LYS A 179 13.08 -22.77 -13.62
CA LYS A 179 13.63 -22.10 -14.81
C LYS A 179 14.79 -22.88 -15.47
N GLY A 180 15.35 -23.87 -14.75
CA GLY A 180 16.35 -24.80 -15.27
C GLY A 180 15.76 -26.14 -15.73
N LYS A 181 14.55 -26.51 -15.27
CA LYS A 181 13.82 -27.73 -15.68
C LYS A 181 12.80 -27.47 -16.80
N ALA A 182 12.30 -26.24 -16.96
CA ALA A 182 11.60 -25.73 -18.13
C ALA A 182 12.54 -24.76 -18.86
N ALA A 183 12.68 -24.73 -20.19
CA ALA A 183 11.65 -24.94 -21.18
C ALA A 183 12.25 -25.62 -22.42
N MET A 184 11.67 -26.75 -22.80
CA MET A 184 11.66 -27.11 -24.21
C MET A 184 10.98 -25.96 -24.97
N ARG A 185 11.59 -25.46 -26.04
CA ARG A 185 11.00 -24.37 -26.83
C ARG A 185 9.69 -24.85 -27.44
N TYR A 186 8.71 -23.96 -27.62
CA TYR A 186 7.48 -24.24 -28.34
C TYR A 186 7.73 -24.74 -29.76
N SER A 187 8.83 -24.29 -30.39
CA SER A 187 9.31 -24.80 -31.67
C SER A 187 9.85 -26.23 -31.63
N GLU A 188 10.22 -26.74 -30.45
CA GLU A 188 10.79 -28.06 -30.23
C GLU A 188 9.80 -29.03 -29.56
N ASP A 189 8.72 -28.51 -28.98
CA ASP A 189 7.69 -29.28 -28.30
C ASP A 189 6.79 -30.03 -29.30
N PRO A 190 6.77 -31.38 -29.28
CA PRO A 190 5.89 -32.18 -30.13
C PRO A 190 4.39 -31.86 -29.95
N ALA A 191 3.99 -31.39 -28.77
CA ALA A 191 2.61 -30.98 -28.50
C ALA A 191 2.19 -29.72 -29.27
N TRP A 192 3.14 -29.01 -29.88
CA TRP A 192 2.93 -27.79 -30.64
C TRP A 192 3.37 -27.90 -32.11
N ALA A 193 3.70 -29.11 -32.57
CA ALA A 193 4.19 -29.36 -33.93
C ALA A 193 3.14 -29.08 -35.03
N ASP A 194 1.85 -29.14 -34.68
CA ASP A 194 0.72 -28.83 -35.56
C ASP A 194 0.46 -27.31 -35.71
N VAL A 195 1.04 -26.49 -34.81
CA VAL A 195 0.89 -25.04 -34.83
C VAL A 195 2.12 -24.41 -35.48
N ALA A 196 1.93 -23.82 -36.66
CA ALA A 196 2.97 -23.04 -37.32
C ALA A 196 3.43 -21.87 -36.44
N LYS A 197 4.74 -21.73 -36.22
CA LYS A 197 5.34 -20.59 -35.51
C LYS A 197 5.39 -19.42 -36.48
N VAL A 198 4.59 -18.39 -36.23
CA VAL A 198 4.39 -17.24 -37.13
C VAL A 198 5.26 -16.07 -36.66
N PRO A 199 6.34 -15.72 -37.39
CA PRO A 199 7.19 -14.59 -37.03
C PRO A 199 6.44 -13.26 -37.02
N GLN A 200 6.95 -12.29 -36.28
CA GLN A 200 6.51 -10.90 -36.42
C GLN A 200 6.92 -10.36 -37.80
N ASP A 201 5.98 -9.76 -38.52
CA ASP A 201 6.27 -9.03 -39.75
C ASP A 201 6.37 -7.53 -39.46
N ASP A 202 7.60 -7.04 -39.29
CA ASP A 202 7.91 -5.61 -39.10
C ASP A 202 8.25 -4.90 -40.44
N GLY A 203 8.05 -5.59 -41.58
CA GLY A 203 8.39 -5.09 -42.91
C GLY A 203 9.89 -5.13 -43.24
N PRO A 204 10.28 -4.68 -44.45
CA PRO A 204 11.67 -4.71 -44.91
C PRO A 204 12.58 -3.68 -44.21
N ASP A 205 12.02 -2.55 -43.76
CA ASP A 205 12.73 -1.44 -43.12
C ASP A 205 12.10 -1.14 -41.74
N PRO A 206 12.34 -1.99 -40.72
CA PRO A 206 11.62 -1.91 -39.46
C PRO A 206 12.03 -0.67 -38.66
N ILE A 207 11.03 0.09 -38.18
CA ILE A 207 11.22 1.21 -37.24
C ILE A 207 10.95 0.74 -35.81
N VAL A 208 11.67 1.30 -34.84
CA VAL A 208 11.57 0.95 -33.41
C VAL A 208 11.63 -0.55 -33.11
N SER A 209 12.41 -1.29 -33.92
CA SER A 209 12.59 -2.73 -33.77
C SER A 209 13.20 -3.07 -32.41
N ILE A 210 12.62 -4.06 -31.75
CA ILE A 210 13.09 -4.56 -30.46
C ILE A 210 13.93 -5.80 -30.71
N ALA A 211 15.15 -5.81 -30.18
CA ALA A 211 16.00 -7.00 -30.18
C ALA A 211 15.52 -8.02 -29.14
N TYR A 212 14.48 -8.79 -29.49
CA TYR A 212 13.90 -9.81 -28.62
C TYR A 212 14.88 -10.95 -28.30
N SER A 213 14.74 -11.56 -27.11
CA SER A 213 15.44 -12.81 -26.82
C SER A 213 14.84 -13.97 -27.62
N SER A 214 15.59 -15.05 -27.79
CA SER A 214 15.09 -16.24 -28.50
C SER A 214 13.85 -16.85 -27.84
N GLU A 215 13.77 -16.77 -26.51
CA GLU A 215 12.65 -17.29 -25.72
C GLU A 215 11.40 -16.45 -25.95
N PHE A 216 11.54 -15.12 -25.94
CA PHE A 216 10.43 -14.22 -26.25
C PHE A 216 9.89 -14.44 -27.67
N THR A 217 10.80 -14.54 -28.65
CA THR A 217 10.43 -14.80 -30.05
C THR A 217 9.70 -16.14 -30.18
N ASP A 218 10.20 -17.22 -29.57
CA ASP A 218 9.59 -18.55 -29.65
C ASP A 218 8.16 -18.58 -29.08
N VAL A 219 7.96 -17.99 -27.89
CA VAL A 219 6.64 -17.87 -27.25
C VAL A 219 5.68 -17.04 -28.13
N MET A 220 6.12 -15.88 -28.60
CA MET A 220 5.28 -14.97 -29.38
C MET A 220 4.96 -15.52 -30.77
N ASP A 221 5.89 -16.21 -31.41
CA ASP A 221 5.65 -16.83 -32.72
C ASP A 221 4.66 -17.98 -32.61
N CYS A 222 4.74 -18.78 -31.53
CA CYS A 222 3.72 -19.77 -31.22
C CYS A 222 2.35 -19.11 -31.00
N PHE A 223 2.30 -18.05 -30.18
CA PHE A 223 1.07 -17.31 -29.91
C PHE A 223 0.42 -16.73 -31.17
N ARG A 224 1.20 -16.13 -32.08
CA ARG A 224 0.68 -15.65 -33.38
C ARG A 224 0.13 -16.80 -34.23
N GLY A 225 0.74 -17.98 -34.17
CA GLY A 225 0.24 -19.21 -34.79
C GLY A 225 -1.14 -19.61 -34.27
N VAL A 226 -1.28 -19.72 -32.95
CA VAL A 226 -2.55 -20.03 -32.27
C VAL A 226 -3.62 -18.99 -32.57
N LEU A 227 -3.27 -17.69 -32.52
CA LEU A 227 -4.19 -16.61 -32.88
C LEU A 227 -4.71 -16.75 -34.31
N LYS A 228 -3.84 -17.08 -35.27
CA LYS A 228 -4.21 -17.27 -36.68
C LYS A 228 -5.12 -18.49 -36.88
N LEU A 229 -4.88 -19.57 -36.14
CA LEU A 229 -5.76 -20.73 -36.11
C LEU A 229 -7.07 -20.47 -35.36
N ASN A 230 -7.11 -19.43 -34.53
CA ASN A 230 -8.19 -19.10 -33.62
C ASN A 230 -8.57 -20.31 -32.73
N GLU A 231 -7.55 -20.98 -32.20
CA GLU A 231 -7.70 -22.19 -31.39
C GLU A 231 -8.09 -21.85 -29.94
N TYR A 232 -9.11 -22.55 -29.41
CA TYR A 232 -9.48 -22.49 -27.99
C TYR A 232 -9.29 -23.86 -27.36
N SER A 233 -8.24 -24.01 -26.57
CA SER A 233 -7.84 -25.29 -25.97
C SER A 233 -7.11 -25.05 -24.64
N GLU A 234 -7.03 -26.08 -23.81
CA GLU A 234 -6.28 -26.02 -22.55
C GLU A 234 -4.79 -25.68 -22.76
N ARG A 235 -4.16 -26.23 -23.82
CA ARG A 235 -2.77 -25.86 -24.17
C ARG A 235 -2.64 -24.39 -24.57
N THR A 236 -3.65 -23.84 -25.23
CA THR A 236 -3.69 -22.41 -25.57
C THR A 236 -3.83 -21.57 -24.31
N LEU A 237 -4.67 -21.98 -23.37
CA LEU A 237 -4.82 -21.30 -22.09
C LEU A 237 -3.48 -21.27 -21.34
N ALA A 238 -2.75 -22.40 -21.30
CA ALA A 238 -1.42 -22.48 -20.72
C ALA A 238 -0.41 -21.57 -21.44
N LEU A 239 -0.34 -21.59 -22.78
CA LEU A 239 0.52 -20.70 -23.56
C LEU A 239 0.28 -19.22 -23.25
N THR A 240 -0.97 -18.82 -23.01
CA THR A 240 -1.25 -17.41 -22.69
C THR A 240 -0.59 -16.96 -21.37
N LEU A 241 -0.31 -17.88 -20.43
CA LEU A 241 0.45 -17.54 -19.21
C LEU A 241 1.88 -17.13 -19.57
N ASP A 242 2.56 -17.92 -20.41
CA ASP A 242 3.93 -17.63 -20.82
C ASP A 242 4.03 -16.33 -21.62
N VAL A 243 3.03 -16.05 -22.47
CA VAL A 243 2.95 -14.78 -23.22
C VAL A 243 2.73 -13.59 -22.27
N ILE A 244 1.90 -13.76 -21.25
CA ILE A 244 1.65 -12.73 -20.22
C ILE A 244 2.89 -12.52 -19.35
N ASP A 245 3.60 -13.57 -18.97
CA ASP A 245 4.84 -13.47 -18.21
C ASP A 245 5.94 -12.79 -19.03
N ALA A 246 5.99 -13.04 -20.34
CA ALA A 246 6.90 -12.38 -21.27
C ALA A 246 6.57 -10.89 -21.47
N ASN A 247 5.27 -10.54 -21.57
CA ASN A 247 4.82 -9.15 -21.66
C ASN A 247 3.40 -8.98 -21.09
N PRO A 248 3.26 -8.59 -19.81
CA PRO A 248 1.96 -8.47 -19.18
C PRO A 248 1.16 -7.27 -19.70
N ALA A 249 1.76 -6.37 -20.49
CA ALA A 249 1.07 -5.24 -21.11
C ALA A 249 0.45 -5.58 -22.48
N ASN A 250 0.69 -6.79 -23.02
CA ASN A 250 0.13 -7.21 -24.29
C ASN A 250 -1.39 -7.45 -24.17
N TYR A 251 -2.20 -6.44 -24.50
CA TYR A 251 -3.66 -6.51 -24.38
C TYR A 251 -4.30 -7.59 -25.27
N THR A 252 -3.65 -7.97 -26.38
CA THR A 252 -4.16 -9.00 -27.29
C THR A 252 -4.19 -10.37 -26.63
N VAL A 253 -3.17 -10.74 -25.85
CA VAL A 253 -3.19 -12.03 -25.12
C VAL A 253 -4.25 -12.01 -24.03
N TRP A 254 -4.42 -10.90 -23.30
CA TRP A 254 -5.45 -10.81 -22.27
C TRP A 254 -6.87 -10.94 -22.84
N TYR A 255 -7.12 -10.34 -24.00
CA TYR A 255 -8.37 -10.52 -24.73
C TYR A 255 -8.56 -11.97 -25.17
N PHE A 256 -7.54 -12.56 -25.79
CA PHE A 256 -7.63 -13.93 -26.29
C PHE A 256 -7.79 -14.96 -25.17
N ARG A 257 -7.08 -14.78 -24.05
CA ARG A 257 -7.22 -15.58 -22.83
C ARG A 257 -8.67 -15.60 -22.33
N ARG A 258 -9.38 -14.46 -22.30
CA ARG A 258 -10.80 -14.43 -21.90
C ARG A 258 -11.68 -15.26 -22.84
N ARG A 259 -11.44 -15.20 -24.16
CA ARG A 259 -12.18 -16.02 -25.13
C ARG A 259 -11.92 -17.51 -24.93
N VAL A 260 -10.69 -17.88 -24.60
CA VAL A 260 -10.30 -19.27 -24.33
C VAL A 260 -10.97 -19.76 -23.04
N LEU A 261 -10.91 -18.98 -21.95
CA LEU A 261 -11.59 -19.27 -20.68
C LEU A 261 -13.11 -19.48 -20.88
N GLU A 262 -13.75 -18.60 -21.64
CA GLU A 262 -15.18 -18.68 -21.96
C GLU A 262 -15.50 -19.95 -22.78
N ALA A 263 -14.72 -20.22 -23.82
CA ALA A 263 -14.93 -21.39 -24.69
C ALA A 263 -14.72 -22.72 -23.96
N LEU A 264 -13.82 -22.77 -22.98
CA LEU A 264 -13.54 -23.96 -22.16
C LEU A 264 -14.52 -24.12 -21.00
N GLY A 265 -15.27 -23.07 -20.62
CA GLY A 265 -16.08 -23.09 -19.41
C GLY A 265 -15.24 -23.26 -18.14
N SER A 266 -14.03 -22.68 -18.12
CA SER A 266 -13.07 -22.79 -17.02
C SER A 266 -13.61 -22.22 -15.71
N ASP A 267 -13.08 -22.68 -14.57
CA ASP A 267 -13.39 -22.08 -13.27
C ASP A 267 -12.73 -20.70 -13.14
N LEU A 268 -13.55 -19.66 -13.28
CA LEU A 268 -13.11 -18.27 -13.23
C LEU A 268 -12.64 -17.82 -11.83
N ARG A 269 -12.89 -18.59 -10.76
CA ARG A 269 -12.36 -18.27 -9.42
C ARG A 269 -10.85 -18.48 -9.34
N GLU A 270 -10.32 -19.48 -10.03
CA GLU A 270 -8.87 -19.65 -10.15
C GLU A 270 -8.25 -18.49 -10.93
N GLU A 271 -8.95 -17.98 -11.95
CA GLU A 271 -8.51 -16.80 -12.71
C GLU A 271 -8.52 -15.51 -11.85
N LEU A 272 -9.48 -15.36 -10.93
CA LEU A 272 -9.44 -14.28 -9.95
C LEU A 272 -8.22 -14.40 -9.03
N GLN A 273 -7.79 -15.60 -8.64
CA GLN A 273 -6.57 -15.75 -7.85
C GLN A 273 -5.33 -15.39 -8.68
N PHE A 274 -5.26 -15.85 -9.93
CA PHE A 274 -4.18 -15.50 -10.84
C PHE A 274 -4.05 -13.99 -11.05
N THR A 275 -5.16 -13.30 -11.33
CA THR A 275 -5.13 -11.83 -11.47
C THR A 275 -4.75 -11.11 -10.18
N ALA A 276 -5.11 -11.65 -9.01
CA ALA A 276 -4.70 -11.08 -7.74
C ALA A 276 -3.18 -11.16 -7.57
N ASP A 277 -2.59 -12.33 -7.82
CA ASP A 277 -1.14 -12.54 -7.74
C ASP A 277 -0.39 -11.66 -8.75
N MET A 278 -0.92 -11.53 -9.97
CA MET A 278 -0.37 -10.67 -11.01
C MET A 278 -0.45 -9.19 -10.66
N ALA A 279 -1.56 -8.74 -10.07
CA ALA A 279 -1.72 -7.34 -9.65
C ALA A 279 -0.78 -6.97 -8.50
N MET A 280 -0.46 -7.89 -7.59
CA MET A 280 0.52 -7.62 -6.53
C MET A 280 1.94 -7.50 -7.10
N GLN A 281 2.27 -8.27 -8.14
CA GLN A 281 3.58 -8.21 -8.81
C GLN A 281 3.71 -7.02 -9.77
N ASN A 282 2.63 -6.68 -10.48
CA ASN A 282 2.60 -5.66 -11.51
C ASN A 282 1.45 -4.64 -11.25
N PRO A 283 1.48 -3.91 -10.12
CA PRO A 283 0.33 -3.15 -9.62
C PRO A 283 -0.13 -1.98 -10.48
N LYS A 284 0.69 -1.56 -11.45
CA LYS A 284 0.45 -0.41 -12.34
C LYS A 284 0.15 -0.81 -13.79
N ASN A 285 -0.21 -2.07 -14.02
CA ASN A 285 -0.52 -2.60 -15.35
C ASN A 285 -2.04 -2.55 -15.61
N TYR A 286 -2.47 -1.81 -16.63
CA TYR A 286 -3.88 -1.64 -16.97
C TYR A 286 -4.59 -2.95 -17.31
N GLN A 287 -3.92 -3.84 -18.03
CA GLN A 287 -4.52 -5.06 -18.58
C GLN A 287 -4.91 -6.04 -17.48
N ILE A 288 -4.11 -6.14 -16.41
CA ILE A 288 -4.41 -7.02 -15.26
C ILE A 288 -5.69 -6.56 -14.56
N TRP A 289 -5.78 -5.27 -14.22
CA TRP A 289 -6.97 -4.70 -13.55
C TRP A 289 -8.22 -4.80 -14.45
N HIS A 290 -8.07 -4.52 -15.75
CA HIS A 290 -9.16 -4.69 -16.71
C HIS A 290 -9.57 -6.16 -16.84
N HIS A 291 -8.62 -7.09 -16.91
CA HIS A 291 -8.93 -8.51 -17.02
C HIS A 291 -9.69 -8.98 -15.78
N ARG A 292 -9.24 -8.62 -14.57
CA ARG A 292 -9.95 -8.95 -13.33
C ARG A 292 -11.41 -8.46 -13.33
N ARG A 293 -11.63 -7.21 -13.78
CA ARG A 293 -12.97 -6.64 -13.93
C ARG A 293 -13.86 -7.50 -14.84
N GLU A 294 -13.34 -7.87 -16.00
CA GLU A 294 -14.07 -8.72 -16.95
C GLU A 294 -14.39 -10.10 -16.37
N ILE A 295 -13.47 -10.70 -15.61
CA ILE A 295 -13.70 -11.99 -14.95
C ILE A 295 -14.82 -11.88 -13.90
N CYS A 296 -14.83 -10.81 -13.10
CA CYS A 296 -15.94 -10.53 -12.18
C CYS A 296 -17.26 -10.32 -12.94
N ASP A 297 -17.24 -9.63 -14.08
CA ASP A 297 -18.41 -9.41 -14.94
C ASP A 297 -18.92 -10.72 -15.57
N MET A 298 -18.03 -11.65 -15.94
CA MET A 298 -18.40 -12.99 -16.41
C MET A 298 -19.01 -13.83 -15.28
N LEU A 299 -18.44 -13.77 -14.07
CA LEU A 299 -18.95 -14.43 -12.87
C LEU A 299 -20.26 -13.82 -12.34
N LYS A 300 -20.53 -12.55 -12.65
CA LYS A 300 -21.54 -11.72 -11.98
C LYS A 300 -21.35 -11.68 -10.46
N ASP A 301 -20.10 -11.73 -10.01
CA ASP A 301 -19.71 -11.74 -8.60
C ASP A 301 -18.51 -10.82 -8.38
N GLY A 302 -18.66 -9.86 -7.47
CA GLY A 302 -17.60 -8.96 -7.03
C GLY A 302 -17.40 -8.98 -5.50
N SER A 303 -17.91 -10.00 -4.82
CA SER A 303 -17.95 -10.07 -3.35
C SER A 303 -16.58 -9.97 -2.68
N GLY A 304 -15.52 -10.48 -3.31
CA GLY A 304 -14.14 -10.43 -2.80
C GLY A 304 -13.33 -9.20 -3.22
N GLU A 305 -13.91 -8.28 -4.01
CA GLU A 305 -13.14 -7.18 -4.61
C GLU A 305 -12.76 -6.11 -3.61
N LYS A 306 -13.53 -5.97 -2.52
CA LYS A 306 -13.21 -5.02 -1.44
C LYS A 306 -11.98 -5.46 -0.67
N GLU A 307 -11.87 -6.74 -0.34
CA GLU A 307 -10.73 -7.32 0.37
C GLU A 307 -9.49 -7.26 -0.52
N PHE A 308 -9.63 -7.62 -1.79
CA PHE A 308 -8.54 -7.55 -2.77
C PHE A 308 -8.02 -6.11 -2.94
N CYS A 309 -8.92 -5.14 -3.17
CA CYS A 309 -8.53 -3.73 -3.27
C CYS A 309 -7.88 -3.22 -1.98
N ALA A 310 -8.37 -3.65 -0.81
CA ALA A 310 -7.76 -3.28 0.46
C ALA A 310 -6.32 -3.81 0.58
N MET A 311 -6.05 -5.05 0.14
CA MET A 311 -4.68 -5.57 0.07
C MET A 311 -3.79 -4.76 -0.88
N ALA A 312 -4.30 -4.40 -2.06
CA ALA A 312 -3.53 -3.62 -3.03
C ALA A 312 -3.24 -2.18 -2.54
N ILE A 313 -4.20 -1.57 -1.84
CA ILE A 313 -4.06 -0.24 -1.22
C ILE A 313 -3.13 -0.30 -0.01
N ASP A 314 -3.09 -1.40 0.76
CA ASP A 314 -2.13 -1.57 1.86
C ASP A 314 -0.68 -1.58 1.34
N GLY A 315 -0.45 -2.20 0.18
CA GLY A 315 0.87 -2.21 -0.49
C GLY A 315 1.26 -0.86 -1.13
N ASP A 316 0.31 -0.15 -1.73
CA ASP A 316 0.48 1.22 -2.24
C ASP A 316 -0.82 2.01 -2.03
N SER A 317 -0.83 2.82 -0.96
CA SER A 317 -2.02 3.57 -0.51
C SER A 317 -2.56 4.59 -1.51
N LYS A 318 -1.80 4.87 -2.56
CA LYS A 318 -2.15 5.80 -3.63
C LYS A 318 -2.21 5.12 -5.01
N ASN A 319 -2.24 3.78 -5.06
CA ASN A 319 -2.43 3.04 -6.31
C ASN A 319 -3.75 3.43 -6.98
N TYR A 320 -3.65 4.17 -8.08
CA TYR A 320 -4.80 4.66 -8.81
C TYR A 320 -5.69 3.55 -9.35
N HIS A 321 -5.10 2.46 -9.82
CA HIS A 321 -5.86 1.32 -10.34
C HIS A 321 -6.66 0.63 -9.24
N ALA A 322 -6.06 0.44 -8.06
CA ALA A 322 -6.75 -0.19 -6.93
C ALA A 322 -7.96 0.63 -6.46
N TRP A 323 -7.81 1.97 -6.35
CA TRP A 323 -8.91 2.86 -6.01
C TRP A 323 -9.98 2.91 -7.09
N ALA A 324 -9.60 3.02 -8.36
CA ALA A 324 -10.54 3.02 -9.48
C ALA A 324 -11.32 1.70 -9.58
N HIS A 325 -10.64 0.57 -9.38
CA HIS A 325 -11.23 -0.76 -9.35
C HIS A 325 -12.20 -0.91 -8.18
N ARG A 326 -11.82 -0.42 -6.98
CA ARG A 326 -12.70 -0.41 -5.81
C ARG A 326 -13.99 0.36 -6.07
N GLN A 327 -13.89 1.57 -6.65
CA GLN A 327 -15.07 2.37 -7.00
C GLN A 327 -15.97 1.65 -8.01
N TRP A 328 -15.37 1.04 -9.04
CA TRP A 328 -16.11 0.24 -10.00
C TRP A 328 -16.83 -0.94 -9.33
N ALA A 329 -16.14 -1.73 -8.50
CA ALA A 329 -16.71 -2.90 -7.85
C ALA A 329 -17.83 -2.51 -6.87
N VAL A 330 -17.61 -1.51 -6.03
CA VAL A 330 -18.61 -0.99 -5.10
C VAL A 330 -19.87 -0.54 -5.85
N LYS A 331 -19.70 0.21 -6.94
CA LYS A 331 -20.84 0.69 -7.72
C LYS A 331 -21.57 -0.42 -8.46
N SER A 332 -20.84 -1.35 -9.07
CA SER A 332 -21.41 -2.37 -9.96
C SER A 332 -22.14 -3.47 -9.18
N PHE A 333 -21.66 -3.79 -7.98
CA PHE A 333 -22.21 -4.84 -7.13
C PHE A 333 -22.94 -4.31 -5.89
N GLY A 334 -23.08 -2.99 -5.73
CA GLY A 334 -23.80 -2.37 -4.62
C GLY A 334 -23.13 -2.54 -3.26
N LEU A 335 -21.79 -2.64 -3.21
CA LEU A 335 -21.02 -2.98 -2.00
C LEU A 335 -20.71 -1.78 -1.11
N TRP A 336 -21.70 -0.93 -0.85
CA TRP A 336 -21.54 0.36 -0.16
C TRP A 336 -21.25 0.23 1.35
N ASP A 337 -21.76 -0.82 2.00
CA ASP A 337 -21.63 -1.04 3.44
C ASP A 337 -20.15 -1.12 3.86
N GLY A 338 -19.73 -0.42 4.91
CA GLY A 338 -18.34 -0.48 5.39
C GLY A 338 -17.35 0.42 4.63
N GLU A 339 -17.76 1.11 3.55
CA GLU A 339 -16.84 1.95 2.77
C GLU A 339 -16.42 3.23 3.50
N ILE A 340 -17.30 3.82 4.31
CA ILE A 340 -16.95 5.00 5.12
C ILE A 340 -15.96 4.62 6.22
N GLU A 341 -16.14 3.47 6.86
CA GLU A 341 -15.23 2.91 7.86
C GLU A 341 -13.86 2.61 7.26
N PHE A 342 -13.82 2.09 6.03
CA PHE A 342 -12.59 1.90 5.30
C PHE A 342 -11.87 3.23 5.01
N VAL A 343 -12.61 4.25 4.56
CA VAL A 343 -12.06 5.61 4.35
C VAL A 343 -11.53 6.19 5.66
N ASP A 344 -12.27 6.08 6.75
CA ASP A 344 -11.87 6.61 8.05
C ASP A 344 -10.59 5.95 8.55
N LYS A 345 -10.45 4.62 8.35
CA LYS A 345 -9.18 3.91 8.60
C LYS A 345 -8.03 4.49 7.77
N MET A 346 -8.23 4.69 6.47
CA MET A 346 -7.18 5.21 5.58
C MET A 346 -6.78 6.65 5.93
N LEU A 347 -7.75 7.50 6.32
CA LEU A 347 -7.50 8.88 6.73
C LEU A 347 -6.90 8.99 8.14
N LEU A 348 -7.16 8.01 9.02
CA LEU A 348 -6.48 7.88 10.30
C LEU A 348 -5.00 7.54 10.12
N GLU A 349 -4.68 6.68 9.14
CA GLU A 349 -3.30 6.31 8.81
C GLU A 349 -2.54 7.43 8.09
N ASP A 350 -3.16 8.07 7.10
CA ASP A 350 -2.63 9.25 6.41
C ASP A 350 -3.75 10.23 6.04
N VAL A 351 -3.91 11.28 6.85
CA VAL A 351 -4.88 12.35 6.59
C VAL A 351 -4.59 13.11 5.29
N ARG A 352 -3.37 13.01 4.72
CA ARG A 352 -2.99 13.62 3.43
C ARG A 352 -3.28 12.70 2.23
N ASN A 353 -3.87 11.53 2.44
CA ASN A 353 -4.22 10.62 1.36
C ASN A 353 -5.42 11.17 0.56
N ASN A 354 -5.13 11.93 -0.50
CA ASN A 354 -6.16 12.50 -1.37
C ASN A 354 -7.03 11.43 -2.06
N SER A 355 -6.53 10.21 -2.28
CA SER A 355 -7.33 9.12 -2.84
C SER A 355 -8.44 8.69 -1.87
N ALA A 356 -8.15 8.66 -0.56
CA ALA A 356 -9.14 8.37 0.47
C ALA A 356 -10.18 9.50 0.61
N TRP A 357 -9.77 10.77 0.53
CA TRP A 357 -10.69 11.92 0.46
C TRP A 357 -11.62 11.86 -0.75
N ASN A 358 -11.06 11.55 -1.93
CA ASN A 358 -11.84 11.35 -3.14
C ASN A 358 -12.82 10.17 -3.01
N HIS A 359 -12.38 9.07 -2.39
CA HIS A 359 -13.25 7.92 -2.16
C HIS A 359 -14.38 8.24 -1.17
N ARG A 360 -14.10 9.04 -0.13
CA ARG A 360 -15.12 9.59 0.78
C ARG A 360 -16.22 10.33 0.00
N TRP A 361 -15.79 11.27 -0.85
CA TRP A 361 -16.70 12.03 -1.71
C TRP A 361 -17.53 11.10 -2.61
N PHE A 362 -16.87 10.12 -3.24
CA PHE A 362 -17.53 9.13 -4.10
C PHE A 362 -18.63 8.36 -3.37
N VAL A 363 -18.34 7.81 -2.18
CA VAL A 363 -19.31 7.02 -1.40
C VAL A 363 -20.51 7.88 -1.00
N LEU A 364 -20.27 9.07 -0.45
CA LEU A 364 -21.34 9.94 0.04
C LEU A 364 -22.19 10.53 -1.09
N SER A 365 -21.59 10.80 -2.25
CA SER A 365 -22.31 11.31 -3.42
C SER A 365 -23.21 10.26 -4.09
N ASN A 366 -22.95 8.96 -3.89
CA ASN A 366 -23.70 7.87 -4.55
C ASN A 366 -24.70 7.16 -3.61
N THR A 367 -24.68 7.43 -2.30
CA THR A 367 -25.61 6.83 -1.33
C THR A 367 -26.71 7.83 -0.98
N SER A 368 -26.41 8.77 -0.10
CA SER A 368 -27.25 9.93 0.23
C SER A 368 -26.55 10.95 1.13
N GLY A 369 -25.30 10.70 1.52
CA GLY A 369 -24.60 11.46 2.57
C GLY A 369 -24.28 12.92 2.24
N LEU A 370 -24.68 13.42 1.08
CA LEU A 370 -24.61 14.83 0.69
C LEU A 370 -25.96 15.40 0.24
N ALA A 371 -27.07 14.66 0.36
CA ALA A 371 -28.37 15.11 -0.14
C ALA A 371 -28.98 16.19 0.78
N ALA A 372 -29.02 15.92 2.08
CA ALA A 372 -29.56 16.86 3.07
C ALA A 372 -28.49 17.84 3.58
N ILE A 373 -28.92 19.02 4.02
CA ILE A 373 -28.03 20.02 4.61
C ILE A 373 -27.41 19.51 5.90
N GLU A 374 -28.15 18.72 6.68
CA GLU A 374 -27.70 18.11 7.93
C GLU A 374 -26.57 17.10 7.66
N ASP A 375 -26.64 16.35 6.58
CA ASP A 375 -25.59 15.41 6.19
C ASP A 375 -24.32 16.15 5.77
N ARG A 376 -24.48 17.21 4.98
CA ARG A 376 -23.37 18.11 4.61
C ARG A 376 -22.76 18.80 5.83
N GLN A 377 -23.56 19.21 6.81
CA GLN A 377 -23.07 19.84 8.03
C GLN A 377 -22.19 18.89 8.84
N ARG A 378 -22.50 17.59 8.90
CA ARG A 378 -21.63 16.58 9.52
C ARG A 378 -20.30 16.47 8.80
N GLU A 379 -20.33 16.45 7.46
CA GLU A 379 -19.13 16.35 6.63
C GLU A 379 -18.27 17.61 6.66
N VAL A 380 -18.89 18.79 6.75
CA VAL A 380 -18.18 20.06 7.00
C VAL A 380 -17.49 19.98 8.35
N GLY A 381 -18.19 19.56 9.41
CA GLY A 381 -17.59 19.34 10.73
C GLY A 381 -16.39 18.40 10.69
N TYR A 382 -16.52 17.26 10.00
CA TYR A 382 -15.44 16.30 9.80
C TYR A 382 -14.23 16.92 9.08
N ALA A 383 -14.45 17.67 8.00
CA ALA A 383 -13.38 18.34 7.27
C ALA A 383 -12.63 19.37 8.15
N LEU A 384 -13.37 20.15 8.95
CA LEU A 384 -12.80 21.14 9.87
C LEU A 384 -11.97 20.47 10.98
N GLU A 385 -12.41 19.33 11.51
CA GLU A 385 -11.63 18.52 12.45
C GLU A 385 -10.33 18.01 11.80
N LYS A 386 -10.37 17.53 10.55
CA LYS A 386 -9.14 17.07 9.87
C LYS A 386 -8.20 18.20 9.47
N ILE A 387 -8.70 19.42 9.31
CA ILE A 387 -7.86 20.62 9.17
C ILE A 387 -7.07 20.88 10.47
N ASP A 388 -7.67 20.69 11.65
CA ASP A 388 -6.95 20.86 12.92
C ASP A 388 -5.78 19.89 13.09
N VAL A 389 -5.90 18.69 12.54
CA VAL A 389 -4.82 17.69 12.55
C VAL A 389 -3.63 18.14 11.70
N ALA A 390 -3.88 18.83 10.59
CA ALA A 390 -2.83 19.28 9.67
C ALA A 390 -3.29 20.50 8.84
N VAL A 391 -3.06 21.70 9.37
CA VAL A 391 -3.53 22.96 8.75
C VAL A 391 -2.98 23.20 7.34
N HIS A 392 -1.77 22.74 7.03
CA HIS A 392 -1.17 22.81 5.68
C HIS A 392 -1.48 21.59 4.80
N ASN A 393 -2.42 20.72 5.17
CA ASN A 393 -2.89 19.65 4.30
C ASN A 393 -3.96 20.18 3.35
N GLU A 394 -3.65 20.26 2.06
CA GLU A 394 -4.57 20.76 1.03
C GLU A 394 -5.85 19.91 0.89
N SER A 395 -5.77 18.60 1.11
CA SER A 395 -6.86 17.65 0.83
C SER A 395 -8.18 17.98 1.57
N PRO A 396 -8.20 18.16 2.91
CA PRO A 396 -9.43 18.53 3.62
C PRO A 396 -9.93 19.93 3.26
N TRP A 397 -9.07 20.88 2.89
CA TRP A 397 -9.50 22.19 2.38
C TRP A 397 -10.21 22.08 1.03
N ASN A 398 -9.68 21.25 0.12
CA ASN A 398 -10.30 20.99 -1.18
C ASN A 398 -11.62 20.22 -1.02
N TYR A 399 -11.68 19.25 -0.10
CA TYR A 399 -12.91 18.56 0.26
C TYR A 399 -13.96 19.52 0.81
N LEU A 400 -13.57 20.40 1.74
CA LEU A 400 -14.45 21.45 2.30
C LEU A 400 -14.99 22.38 1.22
N ARG A 401 -14.15 22.82 0.26
CA ARG A 401 -14.60 23.61 -0.90
C ARG A 401 -15.67 22.88 -1.71
N GLY A 402 -15.51 21.57 -1.90
CA GLY A 402 -16.49 20.73 -2.59
C GLY A 402 -17.83 20.67 -1.86
N LEU A 403 -17.80 20.51 -0.53
CA LEU A 403 -19.00 20.41 0.31
C LEU A 403 -19.86 21.68 0.31
N VAL A 404 -19.20 22.84 0.41
CA VAL A 404 -19.87 24.15 0.53
C VAL A 404 -20.25 24.77 -0.80
N ARG A 405 -19.77 24.23 -1.93
CA ARG A 405 -20.07 24.76 -3.26
C ARG A 405 -21.58 24.74 -3.51
N GLY A 406 -22.15 25.91 -3.78
CA GLY A 406 -23.60 26.10 -3.98
C GLY A 406 -24.40 26.29 -2.69
N HIS A 407 -23.76 26.15 -1.52
CA HIS A 407 -24.35 26.32 -0.19
C HIS A 407 -23.53 27.31 0.65
N GLU A 408 -22.83 28.24 0.02
CA GLU A 408 -21.87 29.09 0.72
C GLU A 408 -22.54 29.93 1.79
N ALA A 409 -23.73 30.48 1.53
CA ALA A 409 -24.48 31.25 2.52
C ALA A 409 -24.77 30.46 3.81
N THR A 410 -25.05 29.16 3.70
CA THR A 410 -25.35 28.29 4.84
C THR A 410 -24.13 28.07 5.73
N PHE A 411 -22.96 27.86 5.13
CA PHE A 411 -21.74 27.49 5.86
C PHE A 411 -20.74 28.64 6.06
N ALA A 412 -21.04 29.84 5.54
CA ALA A 412 -20.12 30.98 5.52
C ALA A 412 -19.61 31.36 6.91
N VAL A 413 -20.48 31.40 7.92
CA VAL A 413 -20.09 31.81 9.28
C VAL A 413 -19.03 30.86 9.83
N GLN A 414 -19.37 29.57 9.96
CA GLN A 414 -18.48 28.54 10.52
C GLN A 414 -17.16 28.43 9.75
N VAL A 415 -17.22 28.44 8.41
CA VAL A 415 -16.03 28.23 7.58
C VAL A 415 -15.11 29.45 7.60
N LYS A 416 -15.66 30.67 7.57
CA LYS A 416 -14.85 31.88 7.68
C LYS A 416 -14.22 32.00 9.06
N GLU A 417 -14.97 31.77 10.14
CA GLU A 417 -14.44 31.78 11.50
C GLU A 417 -13.27 30.81 11.65
N LYS A 418 -13.41 29.58 11.12
CA LYS A 418 -12.33 28.60 11.13
C LYS A 418 -11.11 29.08 10.34
N ALA A 419 -11.30 29.55 9.12
CA ALA A 419 -10.19 29.96 8.25
C ALA A 419 -9.48 31.21 8.80
N GLN A 420 -10.21 32.15 9.42
CA GLN A 420 -9.64 33.31 10.13
C GLN A 420 -8.79 32.85 11.32
N ALA A 421 -9.33 31.99 12.20
CA ALA A 421 -8.59 31.46 13.34
C ALA A 421 -7.32 30.71 12.91
N VAL A 422 -7.38 29.95 11.81
CA VAL A 422 -6.19 29.29 11.24
C VAL A 422 -5.17 30.32 10.75
N LEU A 423 -5.57 31.39 10.06
CA LEU A 423 -4.63 32.43 9.61
C LEU A 423 -4.03 33.24 10.76
N GLU A 424 -4.79 33.49 11.83
CA GLU A 424 -4.27 34.14 13.03
C GLU A 424 -3.16 33.31 13.68
N ALA A 425 -3.36 31.99 13.76
CA ALA A 425 -2.37 31.06 14.33
C ALA A 425 -1.25 30.67 13.35
N THR A 426 -1.53 30.68 12.04
CA THR A 426 -0.67 30.18 10.96
C THR A 426 -0.81 31.08 9.73
N PRO A 427 -0.18 32.27 9.73
CA PRO A 427 -0.37 33.28 8.67
C PRO A 427 0.09 32.84 7.28
N ASP A 428 0.96 31.83 7.19
CA ASP A 428 1.45 31.24 5.94
C ASP A 428 0.53 30.15 5.38
N CYS A 429 -0.61 29.86 6.02
CA CYS A 429 -1.57 28.88 5.53
C CYS A 429 -2.31 29.40 4.28
N VAL A 430 -1.73 29.13 3.10
CA VAL A 430 -2.26 29.55 1.80
C VAL A 430 -3.68 29.05 1.55
N PHE A 431 -4.05 27.89 2.09
CA PHE A 431 -5.35 27.26 1.87
C PHE A 431 -6.49 27.99 2.59
N ALA A 432 -6.24 28.43 3.83
CA ALA A 432 -7.19 29.22 4.61
C ALA A 432 -7.40 30.60 3.97
N ALA A 433 -6.32 31.30 3.60
CA ALA A 433 -6.39 32.58 2.88
C ALA A 433 -7.14 32.44 1.56
N ALA A 434 -6.79 31.46 0.73
CA ALA A 434 -7.46 31.23 -0.53
C ALA A 434 -8.94 30.86 -0.37
N LEU A 435 -9.35 30.27 0.76
CA LEU A 435 -10.76 29.93 1.01
C LEU A 435 -11.54 31.19 1.41
N LEU A 436 -10.98 32.02 2.28
CA LEU A 436 -11.58 33.30 2.65
C LEU A 436 -11.78 34.21 1.45
N VAL A 437 -10.81 34.27 0.54
CA VAL A 437 -10.95 35.00 -0.73
C VAL A 437 -12.17 34.52 -1.53
N ASP A 438 -12.43 33.21 -1.59
CA ASP A 438 -13.61 32.67 -2.29
C ASP A 438 -14.93 33.11 -1.63
N PHE A 439 -15.00 33.12 -0.30
CA PHE A 439 -16.20 33.55 0.43
C PHE A 439 -16.43 35.06 0.31
N TYR A 440 -15.41 35.87 0.56
CA TYR A 440 -15.52 37.33 0.46
C TYR A 440 -15.85 37.79 -0.96
N ALA A 441 -15.28 37.15 -1.99
CA ALA A 441 -15.61 37.45 -3.38
C ALA A 441 -17.09 37.15 -3.73
N LYS A 442 -17.77 36.28 -2.97
CA LYS A 442 -19.20 35.99 -3.15
C LYS A 442 -20.11 36.92 -2.36
N GLU A 443 -19.65 37.49 -1.25
CA GLU A 443 -20.42 38.43 -0.44
C GLU A 443 -20.68 39.74 -1.19
N GLY A 444 -19.72 40.21 -1.99
CA GLY A 444 -19.90 41.35 -2.87
C GLY A 444 -20.10 42.70 -2.16
N THR A 445 -19.84 42.78 -0.85
CA THR A 445 -19.81 44.05 -0.10
C THR A 445 -18.43 44.70 -0.23
N ASP A 446 -18.37 46.03 -0.16
CA ASP A 446 -17.10 46.77 -0.25
C ASP A 446 -16.09 46.30 0.81
N GLU A 447 -16.54 46.04 2.04
CA GLU A 447 -15.71 45.52 3.13
C GLU A 447 -15.16 44.11 2.82
N ALA A 448 -15.99 43.22 2.26
CA ALA A 448 -15.54 41.89 1.89
C ALA A 448 -14.55 41.94 0.72
N VAL A 449 -14.79 42.79 -0.28
CA VAL A 449 -13.89 43.00 -1.40
C VAL A 449 -12.53 43.53 -0.93
N GLU A 450 -12.51 44.47 0.02
CA GLU A 450 -11.27 44.97 0.62
C GLU A 450 -10.50 43.84 1.34
N LYS A 451 -11.18 43.06 2.18
CA LYS A 451 -10.57 41.90 2.86
C LYS A 451 -10.02 40.87 1.86
N ALA A 452 -10.74 40.60 0.78
CA ALA A 452 -10.28 39.69 -0.27
C ALA A 452 -9.03 40.22 -1.00
N ASN A 453 -9.00 41.53 -1.31
CA ASN A 453 -7.86 42.17 -1.96
C ASN A 453 -6.61 42.09 -1.09
N ASN A 454 -6.72 42.38 0.21
CA ASN A 454 -5.60 42.28 1.15
C ASN A 454 -5.02 40.86 1.20
N LEU A 455 -5.89 39.84 1.30
CA LEU A 455 -5.45 38.44 1.27
C LEU A 455 -4.79 38.06 -0.07
N LEU A 456 -5.31 38.54 -1.19
CA LEU A 456 -4.74 38.29 -2.52
C LEU A 456 -3.36 38.91 -2.69
N GLU A 457 -3.15 40.11 -2.16
CA GLU A 457 -1.84 40.76 -2.16
C GLU A 457 -0.83 39.95 -1.33
N THR A 458 -1.21 39.51 -0.12
CA THR A 458 -0.35 38.64 0.70
C THR A 458 -0.06 37.29 0.02
N LEU A 459 -1.07 36.65 -0.58
CA LEU A 459 -0.88 35.40 -1.33
C LEU A 459 0.09 35.57 -2.50
N MET A 460 -0.05 36.65 -3.27
CA MET A 460 0.78 36.91 -4.44
C MET A 460 2.22 37.28 -4.08
N ASN A 461 2.40 38.10 -3.03
CA ASN A 461 3.67 38.74 -2.73
C ASN A 461 4.46 38.06 -1.63
N ASP A 462 3.82 37.28 -0.75
CA ASP A 462 4.45 36.75 0.45
C ASP A 462 4.36 35.22 0.55
N THR A 463 3.15 34.64 0.50
CA THR A 463 2.92 33.26 0.94
C THR A 463 2.75 32.22 -0.18
N ASP A 464 2.27 32.59 -1.37
CA ASP A 464 2.04 31.67 -2.51
C ASP A 464 2.56 32.23 -3.84
N LYS A 465 3.81 32.70 -3.83
CA LYS A 465 4.48 33.33 -4.98
C LYS A 465 4.48 32.49 -6.26
N VAL A 466 4.50 31.16 -6.13
CA VAL A 466 4.44 30.24 -7.28
C VAL A 466 3.14 30.38 -8.05
N ARG A 467 2.04 30.81 -7.40
CA ARG A 467 0.75 31.11 -8.03
C ARG A 467 0.46 32.60 -8.15
N SER A 468 1.48 33.47 -8.09
CA SER A 468 1.33 34.93 -8.20
C SER A 468 0.50 35.39 -9.41
N ALA A 469 0.75 34.81 -10.60
CA ALA A 469 -0.02 35.10 -11.80
C ALA A 469 -1.52 34.75 -11.66
N TYR A 470 -1.83 33.66 -10.95
CA TYR A 470 -3.21 33.27 -10.66
C TYR A 470 -3.88 34.24 -9.67
N TRP A 471 -3.16 34.67 -8.63
CA TRP A 471 -3.68 35.64 -7.66
C TRP A 471 -3.90 37.02 -8.30
N GLN A 472 -3.01 37.46 -9.19
CA GLN A 472 -3.20 38.67 -9.99
C GLN A 472 -4.46 38.57 -10.86
N PHE A 473 -4.69 37.41 -11.50
CA PHE A 473 -5.90 37.16 -12.27
C PHE A 473 -7.16 37.23 -11.40
N ARG A 474 -7.14 36.60 -10.21
CA ARG A 474 -8.24 36.63 -9.24
C ARG A 474 -8.55 38.06 -8.78
N LEU A 475 -7.52 38.84 -8.44
CA LEU A 475 -7.65 40.25 -8.05
C LEU A 475 -8.33 41.09 -9.14
N SER A 476 -7.89 40.92 -10.39
CA SER A 476 -8.49 41.62 -11.54
C SER A 476 -9.96 41.23 -11.78
N THR A 477 -10.35 40.00 -11.42
CA THR A 477 -11.71 39.48 -11.62
C THR A 477 -12.68 40.04 -10.59
N ILE A 478 -12.25 40.15 -9.33
CA ILE A 478 -13.08 40.73 -8.25
C ILE A 478 -13.37 42.21 -8.55
N LYS A 479 -12.35 42.99 -8.94
CA LYS A 479 -12.48 44.41 -9.29
C LYS A 479 -13.41 44.71 -10.47
N ARG A 480 -13.69 43.73 -11.34
CA ARG A 480 -14.63 43.89 -12.47
C ARG A 480 -16.07 43.60 -12.09
N ARG A 481 -16.30 42.99 -10.92
CA ARG A 481 -17.63 42.57 -10.44
C ARG A 481 -18.20 43.48 -9.36
N SER A 482 -17.32 44.14 -8.59
CA SER A 482 -17.62 45.35 -7.80
C SER A 482 -17.85 46.52 -8.75
#